data_AF-A0AAP5B840-F1
#
_entry.id   AF-A0AAP5B840-F1
#
_cell.length_a   1.000
_cell.length_b   1.000
_cell.length_c   1.000
_cell.angle_alpha   90.00
_cell.angle_beta   90.00
_cell.angle_gamma   90.00
#
_symmetry.space_group_name_H-M   'P 1'
#
loop_
_entity.id
_entity.type
_entity.pdbx_description
1 polymer ?
#
loop_
_entity_poly.entity_id
_entity_poly.type
_entity_poly.pdbx_seq_one_letter_code
_entity_poly.pdbx_strand_id
1 'polypeptide(L)'
;MAVIVDIKTFAAIGAGVIGSGWVARALAHGLDVVAWDPAPGAEKQLRENIANAWPALERVGLAEGATPDRLRFVDTIEACVEQADFIQESAPEREELKLALHEQISHAAKPDAIIASSTSGLLPSDFYARAVNPQRCIVGHPFNPVYLLPLVEVLGGERTAPATIDAAMQVYRSLSMRPLLVRKEVPGFIADRLLEALWREALHLVNEGVATTGEIDDAIRFGAGIRWSFMGTFLTYTLAGGDAGMRHFMQQFGPALELPWTKLVAPQLTDELIDRVVDGTSEQVGQRSIKQLERYRDDCITSVLAAIGEAKARHGMLPAE
;
A
#
# COMPACT_ATOMS: atom_id res chain seq x y z
N MET A 1 1.08 22.31 -16.90
CA MET A 1 2.40 21.67 -17.00
C MET A 1 2.18 20.28 -17.57
N ALA A 2 2.93 19.88 -18.59
CA ALA A 2 2.89 18.49 -19.07
C ALA A 2 3.72 17.62 -18.11
N VAL A 3 3.22 16.44 -17.77
CA VAL A 3 3.91 15.44 -16.95
C VAL A 3 3.93 14.12 -17.70
N ILE A 4 4.95 13.30 -17.46
CA ILE A 4 5.11 12.02 -18.14
C ILE A 4 4.04 11.03 -17.63
N VAL A 5 3.32 10.39 -18.54
CA VAL A 5 2.32 9.34 -18.25
C VAL A 5 2.68 7.99 -18.87
N ASP A 6 3.39 8.00 -19.99
CA ASP A 6 3.91 6.81 -20.64
C ASP A 6 5.35 6.59 -20.15
N ILE A 7 5.48 5.83 -19.07
CA ILE A 7 6.75 5.65 -18.37
C ILE A 7 7.54 4.47 -18.96
N LYS A 8 8.86 4.63 -19.10
CA LYS A 8 9.80 3.56 -19.48
C LYS A 8 10.79 3.27 -18.37
N THR A 9 11.23 4.31 -17.66
CA THR A 9 12.19 4.20 -16.56
C THR A 9 11.55 4.58 -15.23
N PHE A 10 11.54 3.65 -14.28
CA PHE A 10 11.03 3.83 -12.93
C PHE A 10 12.20 3.94 -11.94
N ALA A 11 12.24 5.00 -11.14
CA ALA A 11 13.22 5.14 -10.06
C ALA A 11 12.61 4.75 -8.71
N ALA A 12 13.31 3.90 -7.96
CA ALA A 12 12.95 3.51 -6.60
C ALA A 12 13.99 4.05 -5.61
N ILE A 13 13.55 4.92 -4.70
CA ILE A 13 14.36 5.46 -3.61
C ILE A 13 13.99 4.74 -2.32
N GLY A 14 14.90 3.92 -1.81
CA GLY A 14 14.66 2.98 -0.71
C GLY A 14 14.22 1.61 -1.23
N ALA A 15 14.91 0.56 -0.77
CA ALA A 15 14.78 -0.83 -1.23
C ALA A 15 14.30 -1.79 -0.12
N GLY A 16 13.67 -1.25 0.93
CA GLY A 16 13.00 -2.02 1.98
C GLY A 16 11.76 -2.78 1.48
N VAL A 17 10.88 -3.20 2.39
CA VAL A 17 9.68 -4.01 2.07
C VAL A 17 8.82 -3.37 0.98
N ILE A 18 8.46 -2.09 1.14
CA ILE A 18 7.61 -1.37 0.17
C ILE A 18 8.36 -1.08 -1.14
N GLY A 19 9.60 -0.58 -1.05
CA GLY A 19 10.41 -0.26 -2.22
C GLY A 19 10.70 -1.47 -3.10
N SER A 20 11.06 -2.61 -2.49
CA SER A 20 11.27 -3.85 -3.23
C SER A 20 9.99 -4.37 -3.89
N GLY A 21 8.82 -4.15 -3.30
CA GLY A 21 7.54 -4.46 -3.91
C GLY A 21 7.21 -3.58 -5.12
N TRP A 22 7.51 -2.28 -5.06
CA TRP A 22 7.41 -1.38 -6.22
C TRP A 22 8.37 -1.78 -7.35
N VAL A 23 9.61 -2.09 -7.01
CA VAL A 23 10.63 -2.56 -7.97
C VAL A 23 10.15 -3.84 -8.66
N ALA A 24 9.69 -4.84 -7.89
CA ALA A 24 9.18 -6.09 -8.46
C ALA A 24 7.98 -5.86 -9.39
N ARG A 25 7.03 -5.00 -9.00
CA ARG A 25 5.88 -4.63 -9.84
C ARG A 25 6.32 -3.93 -11.13
N ALA A 26 7.19 -2.93 -11.05
CA ALA A 26 7.66 -2.19 -12.22
C ALA A 26 8.40 -3.10 -13.21
N LEU A 27 9.26 -4.00 -12.72
CA LEU A 27 9.95 -5.01 -13.55
C LEU A 27 8.96 -5.98 -14.22
N ALA A 28 7.93 -6.44 -13.48
CA ALA A 28 6.88 -7.30 -14.02
C ALA A 28 6.04 -6.63 -15.12
N HIS A 29 5.98 -5.29 -15.11
CA HIS A 29 5.36 -4.48 -16.16
C HIS A 29 6.32 -4.07 -17.28
N GLY A 30 7.51 -4.66 -17.35
CA GLY A 30 8.44 -4.45 -18.45
C GLY A 30 9.09 -3.06 -18.44
N LEU A 31 9.23 -2.44 -17.27
CA LEU A 31 9.96 -1.18 -17.12
C LEU A 31 11.43 -1.42 -16.81
N ASP A 32 12.26 -0.46 -17.20
CA ASP A 32 13.63 -0.37 -16.68
C ASP A 32 13.57 0.26 -15.29
N VAL A 33 14.17 -0.41 -14.30
CA VAL A 33 14.14 0.08 -12.91
C VAL A 33 15.54 0.47 -12.47
N VAL A 34 15.66 1.69 -11.95
CA VAL A 34 16.86 2.16 -11.27
C VAL A 34 16.54 2.27 -9.79
N ALA A 35 17.34 1.65 -8.93
CA ALA A 35 17.12 1.63 -7.49
C ALA A 35 18.32 2.17 -6.73
N TRP A 36 18.04 2.87 -5.63
CA TRP A 36 19.04 3.34 -4.69
C TRP A 36 18.57 3.10 -3.25
N ASP A 37 19.48 2.69 -2.38
CA ASP A 37 19.25 2.60 -0.94
C ASP A 37 20.60 2.78 -0.22
N PRO A 38 20.66 3.56 0.88
CA PRO A 38 21.91 3.84 1.57
C PRO A 38 22.41 2.68 2.46
N ALA A 39 21.57 1.68 2.73
CA ALA A 39 21.91 0.61 3.65
C ALA A 39 22.94 -0.37 3.05
N PRO A 40 23.98 -0.76 3.81
CA PRO A 40 24.92 -1.78 3.37
C PRO A 40 24.20 -3.09 3.00
N GLY A 41 24.49 -3.62 1.82
CA GLY A 41 23.89 -4.87 1.34
C GLY A 41 22.46 -4.75 0.81
N ALA A 42 21.91 -3.54 0.69
CA ALA A 42 20.56 -3.32 0.20
C ALA A 42 20.32 -3.89 -1.21
N GLU A 43 21.29 -3.80 -2.13
CA GLU A 43 21.16 -4.40 -3.46
C GLU A 43 20.92 -5.91 -3.39
N LYS A 44 21.72 -6.61 -2.57
CA LYS A 44 21.58 -8.06 -2.39
C LYS A 44 20.20 -8.38 -1.83
N GLN A 45 19.76 -7.67 -0.79
CA GLN A 45 18.45 -7.88 -0.19
C GLN A 45 17.31 -7.60 -1.17
N LEU A 46 17.41 -6.54 -1.97
CA LEU A 46 16.45 -6.19 -3.01
C LEU A 46 16.31 -7.34 -4.02
N ARG A 47 17.43 -7.86 -4.53
CA ARG A 47 17.43 -8.98 -5.48
C ARG A 47 16.82 -10.25 -4.87
N GLU A 48 17.10 -10.55 -3.60
CA GLU A 48 16.47 -11.67 -2.89
C GLU A 48 14.95 -11.49 -2.72
N ASN A 49 14.49 -10.28 -2.41
CA ASN A 49 13.07 -9.96 -2.27
C ASN A 49 12.35 -10.10 -3.61
N ILE A 50 12.94 -9.60 -4.70
CA ILE A 50 12.40 -9.76 -6.06
C ILE A 50 12.31 -11.24 -6.41
N ALA A 51 13.37 -12.02 -6.16
CA ALA A 51 13.37 -13.45 -6.42
C ALA A 51 12.30 -14.21 -5.62
N ASN A 52 11.96 -13.76 -4.41
CA ASN A 52 10.88 -14.35 -3.61
C ASN A 52 9.48 -13.99 -4.15
N ALA A 53 9.30 -12.75 -4.64
CA ALA A 53 8.03 -12.26 -5.19
C ALA A 53 7.76 -12.75 -6.63
N TRP A 54 8.80 -13.00 -7.42
CA TRP A 54 8.70 -13.28 -8.86
C TRP A 54 7.77 -14.45 -9.22
N PRO A 55 7.79 -15.60 -8.52
CA PRO A 55 6.88 -16.70 -8.84
C PRO A 55 5.39 -16.33 -8.71
N ALA A 56 5.03 -15.42 -7.80
CA ALA A 56 3.66 -14.94 -7.67
C ALA A 56 3.29 -14.01 -8.84
N LEU A 57 4.22 -13.15 -9.27
CA LEU A 57 4.06 -12.28 -10.43
C LEU A 57 3.92 -13.07 -11.74
N GLU A 58 4.68 -14.15 -11.92
CA GLU A 58 4.54 -15.07 -13.06
C GLU A 58 3.14 -15.67 -13.15
N ARG A 59 2.54 -16.01 -12.01
CA ARG A 59 1.18 -16.56 -11.93
C ARG A 59 0.10 -15.52 -12.23
N VAL A 60 0.30 -14.27 -11.81
CA VAL A 60 -0.61 -13.16 -12.14
C VAL A 60 -0.51 -12.77 -13.62
N GLY A 61 0.69 -12.92 -14.20
CA GLY A 61 1.00 -12.60 -15.58
C GLY A 61 2.00 -11.46 -15.68
N LEU A 62 2.98 -11.62 -16.57
CA LEU A 62 4.03 -10.64 -16.83
C LEU A 62 3.79 -9.91 -18.15
N ALA A 63 4.21 -8.64 -18.22
CA ALA A 63 4.25 -7.91 -19.48
C ALA A 63 5.35 -8.45 -20.41
N GLU A 64 5.26 -8.12 -21.69
CA GLU A 64 6.30 -8.43 -22.66
C GLU A 64 7.64 -7.80 -22.25
N GLY A 65 8.72 -8.58 -22.28
CA GLY A 65 10.05 -8.11 -21.91
C GLY A 65 10.24 -7.84 -20.41
N ALA A 66 9.31 -8.28 -19.55
CA ALA A 66 9.49 -8.28 -18.10
C ALA A 66 10.59 -9.25 -17.69
N THR A 67 11.58 -8.75 -16.95
CA THR A 67 12.67 -9.56 -16.39
C THR A 67 13.30 -8.85 -15.19
N PRO A 68 13.74 -9.57 -14.15
CA PRO A 68 14.51 -8.98 -13.05
C PRO A 68 15.83 -8.33 -13.50
N ASP A 69 16.37 -8.71 -14.66
CA ASP A 69 17.65 -8.21 -15.18
C ASP A 69 17.60 -6.74 -15.61
N ARG A 70 16.40 -6.16 -15.73
CA ARG A 70 16.20 -4.73 -16.00
C ARG A 70 16.38 -3.84 -14.77
N LEU A 71 16.76 -4.43 -13.63
CA LEU A 71 17.16 -3.71 -12.44
C LEU A 71 18.62 -3.26 -12.50
N ARG A 72 18.83 -1.95 -12.43
CA ARG A 72 20.12 -1.32 -12.15
C ARG A 72 20.12 -0.75 -10.74
N PHE A 73 21.10 -1.15 -9.91
CA PHE A 73 21.33 -0.52 -8.61
C PHE A 73 22.44 0.53 -8.76
N VAL A 74 22.29 1.68 -8.11
CA VAL A 74 23.24 2.80 -8.21
C VAL A 74 23.63 3.31 -6.84
N ASP A 75 24.74 4.06 -6.79
CA ASP A 75 25.34 4.52 -5.52
C ASP A 75 24.80 5.87 -5.03
N THR A 76 24.15 6.66 -5.90
CA THR A 76 23.64 7.99 -5.56
C THR A 76 22.19 8.20 -5.97
N ILE A 77 21.49 9.12 -5.28
CA ILE A 77 20.12 9.52 -5.62
C ILE A 77 20.08 10.17 -7.01
N GLU A 78 21.06 11.00 -7.34
CA GLU A 78 21.14 11.69 -8.62
C GLU A 78 21.17 10.71 -9.78
N ALA A 79 22.04 9.69 -9.72
CA ALA A 79 22.14 8.64 -10.73
C ALA A 79 20.86 7.78 -10.82
N CYS A 80 20.07 7.74 -9.75
CA CYS A 80 18.80 7.02 -9.71
C CYS A 80 17.70 7.77 -10.46
N VAL A 81 17.63 9.09 -10.29
CA VAL A 81 16.47 9.90 -10.73
C VAL A 81 16.70 10.70 -12.02
N GLU A 82 17.95 10.92 -12.44
CA GLU A 82 18.29 11.81 -13.57
C GLU A 82 17.57 11.44 -14.89
N GLN A 83 17.38 10.15 -15.16
CA GLN A 83 16.73 9.64 -16.38
C GLN A 83 15.34 9.05 -16.12
N ALA A 84 14.84 9.12 -14.88
CA ALA A 84 13.57 8.52 -14.52
C ALA A 84 12.38 9.29 -15.08
N ASP A 85 11.34 8.56 -15.49
CA ASP A 85 10.06 9.10 -15.93
C ASP A 85 9.08 9.21 -14.76
N PHE A 86 9.24 8.33 -13.78
CA PHE A 86 8.48 8.28 -12.54
C PHE A 86 9.38 7.87 -11.39
N ILE A 87 9.27 8.56 -10.25
CA ILE A 87 10.10 8.33 -9.06
C ILE A 87 9.19 7.97 -7.90
N GLN A 88 9.48 6.86 -7.22
CA GLN A 88 8.77 6.41 -6.03
C GLN A 88 9.74 6.32 -4.85
N GLU A 89 9.51 7.15 -3.85
CA GLU A 89 10.26 7.21 -2.60
C GLU A 89 9.59 6.33 -1.53
N SER A 90 10.36 5.44 -0.91
CA SER A 90 9.91 4.42 0.05
C SER A 90 10.86 4.30 1.25
N ALA A 91 11.50 5.40 1.65
CA ALA A 91 12.34 5.49 2.84
C ALA A 91 11.49 5.47 4.12
N PRO A 92 12.12 5.29 5.31
CA PRO A 92 11.42 5.25 6.59
C PRO A 92 10.49 6.44 6.84
N GLU A 93 9.45 6.20 7.65
CA GLU A 93 8.40 7.17 7.99
C GLU A 93 8.92 8.23 8.97
N ARG A 94 9.80 9.11 8.48
CA ARG A 94 10.43 10.20 9.21
C ARG A 94 10.36 11.47 8.38
N GLU A 95 9.63 12.47 8.86
CA GLU A 95 9.33 13.70 8.12
C GLU A 95 10.59 14.42 7.63
N GLU A 96 11.53 14.75 8.52
CA GLU A 96 12.79 15.44 8.15
C GLU A 96 13.63 14.67 7.12
N LEU A 97 13.60 13.33 7.19
CA LEU A 97 14.30 12.50 6.19
C LEU A 97 13.63 12.64 4.82
N LYS A 98 12.31 12.48 4.76
CA LYS A 98 11.57 12.59 3.49
C LYS A 98 11.63 14.00 2.93
N LEU A 99 11.64 15.02 3.78
CA LEU A 99 11.82 16.41 3.40
C LEU A 99 13.15 16.64 2.67
N ALA A 100 14.25 16.17 3.26
CA ALA A 100 15.58 16.26 2.64
C ALA A 100 15.68 15.42 1.35
N LEU A 101 15.11 14.21 1.34
CA LEU A 101 15.09 13.36 0.15
C LEU A 101 14.32 14.00 -1.00
N HIS A 102 13.13 14.55 -0.76
CA HIS A 102 12.33 15.17 -1.82
C HIS A 102 12.97 16.44 -2.36
N GLU A 103 13.64 17.23 -1.52
CA GLU A 103 14.48 18.36 -1.97
C GLU A 103 15.56 17.86 -2.94
N GLN A 104 16.37 16.89 -2.52
CA GLN A 104 17.46 16.33 -3.35
C GLN A 104 16.96 15.67 -4.65
N ILE A 105 15.93 14.83 -4.57
CA ILE A 105 15.30 14.17 -5.73
C ILE A 105 14.81 15.23 -6.72
N SER A 106 14.09 16.25 -6.23
CA SER A 106 13.48 17.26 -7.09
C SER A 106 14.51 18.13 -7.83
N HIS A 107 15.71 18.30 -7.27
CA HIS A 107 16.83 18.99 -7.93
C HIS A 107 17.42 18.19 -9.09
N ALA A 108 17.52 16.87 -8.96
CA ALA A 108 18.18 16.00 -9.94
C ALA A 108 17.23 15.40 -10.98
N ALA A 109 15.94 15.25 -10.65
CA ALA A 109 14.94 14.66 -11.51
C ALA A 109 14.58 15.56 -12.72
N LYS A 110 14.18 14.95 -13.84
CA LYS A 110 13.60 15.67 -14.99
C LYS A 110 12.47 16.60 -14.53
N PRO A 111 12.30 17.81 -15.10
CA PRO A 111 11.31 18.78 -14.62
C PRO A 111 9.84 18.34 -14.78
N ASP A 112 9.58 17.31 -15.58
CA ASP A 112 8.27 16.74 -15.91
C ASP A 112 8.02 15.33 -15.32
N ALA A 113 9.01 14.75 -14.62
CA ALA A 113 8.85 13.48 -13.91
C ALA A 113 8.03 13.66 -12.62
N ILE A 114 7.09 12.75 -12.37
CA ILE A 114 6.31 12.70 -11.13
C ILE A 114 7.19 12.16 -10.00
N ILE A 115 7.11 12.80 -8.83
CA ILE A 115 7.81 12.38 -7.61
C ILE A 115 6.75 11.94 -6.60
N ALA A 116 6.64 10.64 -6.39
CA ALA A 116 5.69 10.03 -5.47
C ALA A 116 6.37 9.58 -4.18
N SER A 117 5.71 9.76 -3.04
CA SER A 117 6.10 9.12 -1.78
C SER A 117 5.15 7.97 -1.44
N SER A 118 5.71 6.88 -0.90
CA SER A 118 5.00 5.75 -0.30
C SER A 118 4.68 5.97 1.18
N THR A 119 4.79 7.20 1.70
CA THR A 119 4.40 7.52 3.08
C THR A 119 3.00 6.98 3.41
N SER A 120 2.80 6.56 4.66
CA SER A 120 1.55 5.98 5.16
C SER A 120 0.73 6.98 5.97
N GLY A 121 1.32 8.10 6.41
CA GLY A 121 0.56 9.09 7.18
C GLY A 121 1.06 10.52 7.18
N LEU A 122 2.22 10.83 6.59
CA LEU A 122 2.71 12.19 6.50
C LEU A 122 1.92 12.98 5.45
N LEU A 123 1.68 14.25 5.75
CA LEU A 123 0.95 15.12 4.84
C LEU A 123 1.88 15.53 3.68
N PRO A 124 1.40 15.46 2.42
CA PRO A 124 2.19 15.88 1.27
C PRO A 124 2.76 17.28 1.40
N SER A 125 1.95 18.22 1.89
CA SER A 125 2.39 19.61 2.07
C SER A 125 3.62 19.76 2.98
N ASP A 126 3.83 18.81 3.90
CA ASP A 126 4.96 18.80 4.82
C ASP A 126 6.19 18.13 4.18
N PHE A 127 6.07 16.89 3.69
CA PHE A 127 7.25 16.13 3.26
C PHE A 127 7.88 16.61 1.95
N TYR A 128 7.17 17.37 1.10
CA TYR A 128 7.79 18.00 -0.08
C TYR A 128 8.00 19.51 0.10
N ALA A 129 7.87 20.06 1.32
CA ALA A 129 7.89 21.51 1.56
C ALA A 129 9.09 22.24 0.90
N ARG A 130 10.26 21.59 0.85
CA ARG A 130 11.50 22.11 0.24
C ARG A 130 11.76 21.68 -1.20
N ALA A 131 10.87 20.89 -1.81
CA ALA A 131 11.04 20.41 -3.18
C ALA A 131 11.00 21.55 -4.22
N VAL A 132 11.88 21.45 -5.22
CA VAL A 132 11.86 22.29 -6.42
C VAL A 132 10.77 21.79 -7.36
N ASN A 133 9.95 22.73 -7.86
CA ASN A 133 8.77 22.41 -8.65
C ASN A 133 7.82 21.42 -7.91
N PRO A 134 7.31 21.76 -6.71
CA PRO A 134 6.51 20.85 -5.89
C PRO A 134 5.18 20.44 -6.52
N GLN A 135 4.76 21.11 -7.59
CA GLN A 135 3.51 20.81 -8.30
C GLN A 135 3.44 19.40 -8.91
N ARG A 136 4.58 18.71 -9.04
CA ARG A 136 4.72 17.32 -9.52
C ARG A 136 4.94 16.29 -8.39
N CYS A 137 4.89 16.73 -7.14
CA CYS A 137 5.02 15.85 -5.98
C CYS A 137 3.63 15.36 -5.53
N ILE A 138 3.53 14.06 -5.23
CA ILE A 138 2.32 13.39 -4.77
C ILE A 138 2.64 12.32 -3.73
N VAL A 139 1.61 11.85 -3.04
CA VAL A 139 1.62 10.55 -2.37
C VAL A 139 1.02 9.53 -3.33
N GLY A 140 1.68 8.37 -3.38
CA GLY A 140 1.12 7.15 -3.92
C GLY A 140 1.40 6.03 -2.94
N HIS A 141 0.50 5.91 -1.96
CA HIS A 141 0.60 5.00 -0.83
C HIS A 141 0.08 3.61 -1.20
N PRO A 142 0.96 2.59 -1.34
CA PRO A 142 0.54 1.23 -1.68
C PRO A 142 0.19 0.41 -0.43
N PHE A 143 -0.26 -0.83 -0.64
CA PHE A 143 -0.46 -1.80 0.44
C PHE A 143 0.45 -3.02 0.23
N ASN A 144 1.00 -3.55 1.32
CA ASN A 144 1.92 -4.69 1.29
C ASN A 144 1.16 -6.03 1.18
N PRO A 145 1.52 -6.96 0.25
CA PRO A 145 2.59 -6.87 -0.75
C PRO A 145 2.22 -6.00 -1.96
N VAL A 146 3.04 -4.98 -2.22
CA VAL A 146 2.82 -3.96 -3.27
C VAL A 146 2.69 -4.60 -4.65
N TYR A 147 3.41 -5.68 -4.92
CA TYR A 147 3.43 -6.38 -6.20
C TYR A 147 2.18 -7.21 -6.49
N LEU A 148 1.28 -7.42 -5.52
CA LEU A 148 0.02 -8.14 -5.71
C LEU A 148 -1.21 -7.31 -5.37
N LEU A 149 -1.20 -6.59 -4.24
CA LEU A 149 -2.35 -5.79 -3.84
C LEU A 149 -2.53 -4.61 -4.81
N PRO A 150 -3.72 -4.41 -5.40
CA PRO A 150 -3.89 -3.43 -6.45
C PRO A 150 -4.08 -2.02 -5.92
N LEU A 151 -4.54 -1.82 -4.67
CA LEU A 151 -4.89 -0.49 -4.19
C LEU A 151 -3.65 0.40 -4.05
N VAL A 152 -3.75 1.65 -4.50
CA VAL A 152 -2.80 2.73 -4.17
C VAL A 152 -3.59 3.99 -3.88
N GLU A 153 -3.39 4.59 -2.71
CA GLU A 153 -4.00 5.87 -2.38
C GLU A 153 -3.17 6.99 -2.99
N VAL A 154 -3.81 7.82 -3.81
CA VAL A 154 -3.18 8.96 -4.48
C VAL A 154 -3.70 10.23 -3.85
N LEU A 155 -2.78 11.09 -3.39
CA LEU A 155 -3.13 12.43 -2.96
C LEU A 155 -2.05 13.46 -3.28
N GLY A 156 -2.49 14.66 -3.63
CA GLY A 156 -1.64 15.83 -3.67
C GLY A 156 -1.77 16.63 -2.38
N GLY A 157 -0.79 17.49 -2.12
CA GLY A 157 -0.96 18.53 -1.12
C GLY A 157 -1.25 19.89 -1.75
N GLU A 158 -1.10 20.95 -0.98
CA GLU A 158 -1.51 22.32 -1.34
C GLU A 158 -0.91 22.84 -2.65
N ARG A 159 0.31 22.41 -2.99
CA ARG A 159 1.05 22.89 -4.17
C ARG A 159 1.02 21.91 -5.34
N THR A 160 0.50 20.70 -5.15
CA THR A 160 0.38 19.69 -6.22
C THR A 160 -0.58 20.19 -7.31
N ALA A 161 -0.17 20.10 -8.58
CA ALA A 161 -1.07 20.41 -9.68
C ALA A 161 -2.14 19.31 -9.84
N PRO A 162 -3.43 19.66 -10.07
CA PRO A 162 -4.47 18.66 -10.34
C PRO A 162 -4.12 17.72 -11.51
N ALA A 163 -3.49 18.24 -12.57
CA ALA A 163 -3.02 17.45 -13.70
C ALA A 163 -1.97 16.38 -13.32
N THR A 164 -1.16 16.62 -12.27
CA THR A 164 -0.21 15.64 -11.74
C THR A 164 -0.93 14.50 -11.04
N ILE A 165 -2.02 14.79 -10.33
CA ILE A 165 -2.85 13.75 -9.71
C ILE A 165 -3.44 12.86 -10.81
N ASP A 166 -4.07 13.45 -11.83
CA ASP A 166 -4.65 12.68 -12.94
C ASP A 166 -3.60 11.82 -13.68
N ALA A 167 -2.42 12.37 -13.91
CA ALA A 167 -1.29 11.65 -14.51
C ALA A 167 -0.78 10.52 -13.63
N ALA A 168 -0.62 10.73 -12.31
CA ALA A 168 -0.23 9.68 -11.37
C ALA A 168 -1.27 8.55 -11.35
N MET A 169 -2.57 8.89 -11.36
CA MET A 169 -3.65 7.91 -11.48
C MET A 169 -3.55 7.12 -12.80
N GLN A 170 -3.11 7.72 -13.90
CA GLN A 170 -2.87 7.01 -15.15
C GLN A 170 -1.67 6.07 -15.05
N VAL A 171 -0.54 6.54 -14.53
CA VAL A 171 0.68 5.73 -14.34
C VAL A 171 0.41 4.53 -13.43
N TYR A 172 -0.29 4.72 -12.32
CA TYR A 172 -0.62 3.61 -11.44
C TYR A 172 -1.56 2.59 -12.12
N ARG A 173 -2.52 3.02 -12.94
CA ARG A 173 -3.34 2.10 -13.74
C ARG A 173 -2.51 1.31 -14.74
N SER A 174 -1.50 1.91 -15.39
CA SER A 174 -0.64 1.19 -16.33
C SER A 174 0.22 0.12 -15.63
N LEU A 175 0.48 0.30 -14.32
CA LEU A 175 1.10 -0.70 -13.44
C LEU A 175 0.08 -1.69 -12.83
N SER A 176 -1.12 -1.80 -13.41
CA SER A 176 -2.22 -2.65 -12.91
C SER A 176 -2.59 -2.40 -11.45
N MET A 177 -2.43 -1.15 -10.98
CA MET A 177 -2.98 -0.70 -9.72
C MET A 177 -4.41 -0.16 -9.92
N ARG A 178 -5.16 -0.14 -8.83
CA ARG A 178 -6.43 0.56 -8.64
C ARG A 178 -6.14 1.82 -7.82
N PRO A 179 -5.86 2.96 -8.47
CA PRO A 179 -5.58 4.18 -7.73
C PRO A 179 -6.88 4.77 -7.15
N LEU A 180 -6.82 5.17 -5.88
CA LEU A 180 -7.90 5.74 -5.10
C LEU A 180 -7.54 7.17 -4.71
N LEU A 181 -8.30 8.14 -5.22
CA LEU A 181 -8.07 9.55 -4.90
C LEU A 181 -8.50 9.88 -3.47
N VAL A 182 -7.54 10.25 -2.62
CA VAL A 182 -7.83 10.89 -1.33
C VAL A 182 -8.00 12.39 -1.58
N ARG A 183 -9.26 12.83 -1.54
CA ARG A 183 -9.65 14.18 -2.00
C ARG A 183 -9.12 15.31 -1.13
N LYS A 184 -8.71 15.01 0.10
CA LYS A 184 -8.32 15.99 1.11
C LYS A 184 -7.16 15.41 1.90
N GLU A 185 -6.17 16.25 2.18
CA GLU A 185 -5.09 15.87 3.10
C GLU A 185 -5.67 15.45 4.45
N VAL A 186 -5.30 14.27 4.91
CA VAL A 186 -5.68 13.72 6.21
C VAL A 186 -4.60 12.73 6.67
N PRO A 187 -4.11 12.83 7.91
CA PRO A 187 -3.12 11.86 8.40
C PRO A 187 -3.69 10.44 8.40
N GLY A 188 -2.89 9.49 7.91
CA GLY A 188 -3.26 8.07 7.74
C GLY A 188 -4.25 7.81 6.60
N PHE A 189 -4.54 8.81 5.75
CA PHE A 189 -5.36 8.68 4.54
C PHE A 189 -6.72 8.01 4.78
N ILE A 190 -7.17 7.08 3.92
CA ILE A 190 -8.47 6.41 4.08
C ILE A 190 -8.26 5.03 4.69
N ALA A 191 -7.46 4.18 4.05
CA ALA A 191 -7.32 2.79 4.43
C ALA A 191 -6.59 2.62 5.76
N ASP A 192 -5.47 3.31 5.97
CA ASP A 192 -4.70 3.18 7.21
C ASP A 192 -5.49 3.68 8.41
N ARG A 193 -6.33 4.70 8.28
CA ARG A 193 -7.26 5.08 9.35
C ARG A 193 -8.22 3.96 9.75
N LEU A 194 -8.69 3.17 8.78
CA LEU A 194 -9.57 2.03 9.05
C LEU A 194 -8.79 0.87 9.68
N LEU A 195 -7.58 0.59 9.18
CA LEU A 195 -6.70 -0.45 9.73
C LEU A 195 -6.26 -0.11 11.16
N GLU A 196 -5.89 1.15 11.41
CA GLU A 196 -5.53 1.66 12.74
C GLU A 196 -6.70 1.55 13.72
N ALA A 197 -7.92 1.86 13.30
CA ALA A 197 -9.09 1.70 14.16
C ALA A 197 -9.29 0.25 14.60
N LEU A 198 -9.14 -0.70 13.67
CA LEU A 198 -9.21 -2.13 13.98
C LEU A 198 -8.04 -2.57 14.87
N TRP A 199 -6.82 -2.11 14.58
CA TRP A 199 -5.63 -2.46 15.33
C TRP A 199 -5.69 -2.01 16.79
N ARG A 200 -6.14 -0.77 17.03
CA ARG A 200 -6.29 -0.23 18.39
C ARG A 200 -7.29 -1.03 19.21
N GLU A 201 -8.40 -1.44 18.61
CA GLU A 201 -9.37 -2.30 19.27
C GLU A 201 -8.80 -3.69 19.54
N ALA A 202 -8.11 -4.30 18.59
CA ALA A 202 -7.45 -5.59 18.77
C ALA A 202 -6.46 -5.56 19.94
N LEU A 203 -5.66 -4.51 20.06
CA LEU A 203 -4.74 -4.33 21.19
C LEU A 203 -5.48 -4.25 22.53
N HIS A 204 -6.63 -3.57 22.59
CA HIS A 204 -7.45 -3.54 23.82
C HIS A 204 -7.97 -4.93 24.19
N LEU A 205 -8.46 -5.70 23.22
CA LEU A 205 -8.97 -7.05 23.46
C LEU A 205 -7.89 -7.98 24.01
N VAL A 206 -6.65 -7.89 23.50
CA VAL A 206 -5.51 -8.65 24.04
C VAL A 206 -5.11 -8.15 25.43
N ASN A 207 -5.02 -6.82 25.60
CA ASN A 207 -4.62 -6.20 26.86
C ASN A 207 -5.56 -6.57 28.02
N GLU A 208 -6.86 -6.61 27.73
CA GLU A 208 -7.92 -6.92 28.70
C GLU A 208 -8.18 -8.42 28.85
N GLY A 209 -7.45 -9.27 28.10
CA GLY A 209 -7.57 -10.73 28.18
C GLY A 209 -8.89 -11.25 27.61
N VAL A 210 -9.55 -10.49 26.73
CA VAL A 210 -10.81 -10.87 26.08
C VAL A 210 -10.57 -11.96 25.03
N ALA A 211 -9.47 -11.87 24.29
CA ALA A 211 -9.10 -12.81 23.25
C ALA A 211 -7.58 -12.82 23.00
N THR A 212 -7.08 -13.93 22.47
CA THR A 212 -5.73 -14.08 21.92
C THR A 212 -5.60 -13.41 20.54
N THR A 213 -4.37 -13.19 20.04
CA THR A 213 -4.15 -12.68 18.69
C THR A 213 -4.75 -13.60 17.62
N GLY A 214 -4.66 -14.92 17.81
CA GLY A 214 -5.24 -15.91 16.91
C GLY A 214 -6.76 -15.87 16.83
N GLU A 215 -7.45 -15.75 17.99
CA GLU A 215 -8.91 -15.64 18.03
C GLU A 215 -9.42 -14.34 17.38
N ILE A 216 -8.71 -13.23 17.59
CA ILE A 216 -9.02 -11.95 16.95
C ILE A 216 -8.83 -12.06 15.43
N ASP A 217 -7.73 -12.64 14.98
CA ASP A 217 -7.48 -12.87 13.55
C ASP A 217 -8.54 -13.79 12.92
N ASP A 218 -8.97 -14.83 13.63
CA ASP A 218 -10.01 -15.74 13.15
C ASP A 218 -11.40 -15.08 13.08
N ALA A 219 -11.72 -14.15 13.98
CA ALA A 219 -12.92 -13.34 13.89
C ALA A 219 -12.97 -12.51 12.58
N ILE A 220 -11.80 -12.09 12.07
CA ILE A 220 -11.69 -11.44 10.77
C ILE A 220 -11.66 -12.45 9.62
N ARG A 221 -10.74 -13.43 9.66
CA ARG A 221 -10.52 -14.43 8.60
C ARG A 221 -11.77 -15.24 8.27
N PHE A 222 -12.53 -15.63 9.29
CA PHE A 222 -13.74 -16.45 9.14
C PHE A 222 -15.04 -15.65 9.27
N GLY A 223 -14.96 -14.36 9.62
CA GLY A 223 -16.10 -13.46 9.70
C GLY A 223 -16.10 -12.44 8.57
N ALA A 224 -15.79 -11.18 8.89
CA ALA A 224 -15.97 -10.06 7.98
C ALA A 224 -14.95 -10.05 6.81
N GLY A 225 -13.76 -10.62 6.98
CA GLY A 225 -12.68 -10.61 6.00
C GLY A 225 -13.05 -11.28 4.67
N ILE A 226 -13.81 -12.38 4.71
CA ILE A 226 -14.26 -13.08 3.49
C ILE A 226 -15.10 -12.15 2.61
N ARG A 227 -16.09 -11.48 3.19
CA ARG A 227 -16.94 -10.52 2.44
C ARG A 227 -16.22 -9.24 2.07
N TRP A 228 -15.29 -8.75 2.91
CA TRP A 228 -14.50 -7.55 2.63
C TRP A 228 -13.57 -7.70 1.44
N SER A 229 -13.19 -8.93 1.09
CA SER A 229 -12.35 -9.18 -0.09
C SER A 229 -12.99 -8.75 -1.42
N PHE A 230 -14.33 -8.74 -1.52
CA PHE A 230 -15.07 -8.35 -2.72
C PHE A 230 -16.13 -7.28 -2.49
N MET A 231 -16.44 -6.94 -1.23
CA MET A 231 -17.49 -5.98 -0.89
C MET A 231 -17.14 -5.17 0.37
N GLY A 232 -16.95 -3.86 0.18
CA GLY A 232 -16.66 -2.95 1.29
C GLY A 232 -17.83 -2.78 2.28
N THR A 233 -17.55 -2.10 3.40
CA THR A 233 -18.50 -1.90 4.51
C THR A 233 -19.84 -1.30 4.07
N PHE A 234 -19.83 -0.24 3.26
CA PHE A 234 -21.05 0.46 2.87
C PHE A 234 -21.99 -0.40 2.02
N LEU A 235 -21.46 -1.14 1.05
CA LEU A 235 -22.31 -2.01 0.22
C LEU A 235 -22.79 -3.22 1.02
N THR A 236 -21.94 -3.79 1.88
CA THR A 236 -22.32 -4.87 2.80
C THR A 236 -23.50 -4.46 3.69
N TYR A 237 -23.45 -3.26 4.27
CA TYR A 237 -24.52 -2.76 5.13
C TYR A 237 -25.75 -2.30 4.34
N THR A 238 -25.58 -1.90 3.08
CA THR A 238 -26.73 -1.66 2.18
C THR A 238 -27.52 -2.95 1.98
N LEU A 239 -26.85 -4.08 1.76
CA LEU A 239 -27.52 -5.39 1.68
C LEU A 239 -28.18 -5.80 3.00
N ALA A 240 -27.55 -5.51 4.13
CA ALA A 240 -28.14 -5.77 5.44
C ALA A 240 -29.40 -4.93 5.72
N GLY A 241 -29.58 -3.80 5.03
CA GLY A 241 -30.82 -3.01 5.03
C GLY A 241 -31.93 -3.56 4.13
N GLY A 242 -31.70 -4.66 3.41
CA GLY A 242 -32.65 -5.25 2.46
C GLY A 242 -33.01 -4.29 1.31
N ASP A 243 -34.20 -4.47 0.72
CA ASP A 243 -34.67 -3.63 -0.40
C ASP A 243 -34.81 -2.14 -0.04
N ALA A 244 -34.95 -1.83 1.25
CA ALA A 244 -34.98 -0.46 1.76
C ALA A 244 -33.58 0.18 1.88
N GLY A 245 -32.53 -0.63 1.74
CA GLY A 245 -31.13 -0.21 1.61
C GLY A 245 -30.55 0.50 2.81
N MET A 246 -29.49 1.29 2.55
CA MET A 246 -28.67 1.93 3.59
C MET A 246 -29.46 2.84 4.53
N ARG A 247 -30.50 3.55 4.04
CA ARG A 247 -31.30 4.44 4.90
C ARG A 247 -32.00 3.66 6.01
N HIS A 248 -32.58 2.51 5.66
CA HIS A 248 -33.22 1.64 6.64
C HIS A 248 -32.20 1.07 7.62
N PHE A 249 -31.07 0.55 7.11
CA PHE A 249 -29.97 0.07 7.95
C PHE A 249 -29.52 1.12 8.97
N MET A 250 -29.32 2.37 8.53
CA MET A 250 -28.92 3.47 9.43
C MET A 250 -29.99 3.82 10.47
N GLN A 251 -31.27 3.76 10.13
CA GLN A 251 -32.35 4.01 11.11
C GLN A 251 -32.42 2.89 12.15
N GLN A 252 -32.22 1.64 11.74
CA GLN A 252 -32.29 0.48 12.62
C GLN A 252 -31.06 0.38 13.55
N PHE A 253 -29.85 0.54 13.01
CA PHE A 253 -28.60 0.30 13.73
C PHE A 253 -27.87 1.57 14.15
N GLY A 254 -28.28 2.74 13.66
CA GLY A 254 -27.70 4.04 14.04
C GLY A 254 -27.64 4.28 15.55
N PRO A 255 -28.69 3.96 16.34
CA PRO A 255 -28.64 4.11 17.80
C PRO A 255 -27.53 3.30 18.48
N ALA A 256 -27.07 2.19 17.87
CA ALA A 256 -25.99 1.39 18.44
C ALA A 256 -24.61 2.08 18.36
N LEU A 257 -24.46 3.12 17.52
CA LEU A 257 -23.22 3.89 17.43
C LEU A 257 -22.91 4.70 18.69
N GLU A 258 -23.91 4.94 19.55
CA GLU A 258 -23.73 5.62 20.84
C GLU A 258 -23.24 4.66 21.94
N LEU A 259 -23.27 3.36 21.70
CA LEU A 259 -22.86 2.36 22.67
C LEU A 259 -21.32 2.27 22.70
N PRO A 260 -20.71 2.20 23.89
CA PRO A 260 -19.25 2.23 24.04
C PRO A 260 -18.62 0.85 23.79
N TRP A 261 -18.89 0.25 22.62
CA TRP A 261 -18.45 -1.11 22.30
C TRP A 261 -16.98 -1.23 21.89
N THR A 262 -16.37 -0.15 21.39
CA THR A 262 -15.02 -0.16 20.82
C THR A 262 -14.23 1.09 21.20
N LYS A 263 -12.90 1.03 21.17
CA LYS A 263 -11.98 2.08 21.59
C LYS A 263 -11.07 2.51 20.43
N LEU A 264 -11.14 3.80 20.08
CA LEU A 264 -10.33 4.39 18.99
C LEU A 264 -8.98 4.97 19.44
N VAL A 265 -8.75 5.05 20.75
CA VAL A 265 -7.46 5.43 21.35
C VAL A 265 -6.76 4.14 21.74
N ALA A 266 -5.50 3.95 21.31
CA ALA A 266 -4.73 2.75 21.63
C ALA A 266 -4.54 2.59 23.16
N PRO A 267 -4.42 1.36 23.69
CA PRO A 267 -3.93 1.17 25.05
C PRO A 267 -2.48 1.65 25.17
N GLN A 268 -2.00 1.88 26.39
CA GLN A 268 -0.56 2.03 26.61
C GLN A 268 0.14 0.72 26.20
N LEU A 269 1.18 0.84 25.38
CA LEU A 269 2.05 -0.28 25.03
C LEU A 269 3.00 -0.57 26.19
N THR A 270 2.50 -1.31 27.17
CA THR A 270 3.33 -1.86 28.25
C THR A 270 4.15 -3.04 27.72
N ASP A 271 5.27 -3.34 28.37
CA ASP A 271 6.07 -4.53 28.04
C ASP A 271 5.21 -5.80 28.14
N GLU A 272 4.30 -5.88 29.11
CA GLU A 272 3.36 -7.00 29.26
C GLU A 272 2.43 -7.16 28.04
N LEU A 273 1.87 -6.07 27.51
CA LEU A 273 1.03 -6.14 26.31
C LEU A 273 1.85 -6.54 25.09
N ILE A 274 3.06 -5.99 24.95
CA ILE A 274 3.96 -6.34 23.86
C ILE A 274 4.28 -7.84 23.92
N ASP A 275 4.67 -8.36 25.08
CA ASP A 275 5.01 -9.78 25.27
C ASP A 275 3.82 -10.68 24.93
N ARG A 276 2.59 -10.34 25.36
CA ARG A 276 1.38 -11.10 24.98
C ARG A 276 1.15 -11.15 23.47
N VAL A 277 1.35 -10.05 22.77
CA VAL A 277 1.22 -10.00 21.30
C VAL A 277 2.35 -10.79 20.62
N VAL A 278 3.57 -10.69 21.13
CA VAL A 278 4.73 -11.43 20.62
C VAL A 278 4.53 -12.94 20.78
N ASP A 279 4.08 -13.38 21.96
CA ASP A 279 3.82 -14.79 22.25
C ASP A 279 2.70 -15.33 21.34
N GLY A 280 1.58 -14.62 21.25
CA GLY A 280 0.45 -15.02 20.41
C GLY A 280 0.81 -15.10 18.93
N THR A 281 1.55 -14.11 18.41
CA THR A 281 2.00 -14.15 17.00
C THR A 281 3.08 -15.21 16.76
N SER A 282 3.92 -15.50 17.74
CA SER A 282 4.90 -16.61 17.67
C SER A 282 4.20 -17.97 17.57
N GLU A 283 3.10 -18.16 18.31
CA GLU A 283 2.27 -19.36 18.19
C GLU A 283 1.65 -19.48 16.79
N GLN A 284 1.10 -18.40 16.24
CA GLN A 284 0.53 -18.37 14.89
C GLN A 284 1.57 -18.66 13.80
N VAL A 285 2.78 -18.12 13.93
CA VAL A 285 3.91 -18.40 13.02
C VAL A 285 4.30 -19.88 13.09
N GLY A 286 4.34 -20.43 14.31
CA GLY A 286 4.73 -21.81 14.57
C GLY A 286 6.14 -22.12 14.06
N GLN A 287 6.28 -23.19 13.28
CA GLN A 287 7.60 -23.64 12.76
C GLN A 287 7.94 -23.04 11.38
N ARG A 288 7.12 -22.14 10.86
CA ARG A 288 7.30 -21.59 9.51
C ARG A 288 8.22 -20.38 9.55
N SER A 289 9.10 -20.28 8.56
CA SER A 289 9.83 -19.04 8.31
C SER A 289 8.91 -17.95 7.75
N ILE A 290 9.28 -16.69 7.93
CA ILE A 290 8.56 -15.54 7.35
C ILE A 290 8.44 -15.69 5.82
N LYS A 291 9.51 -16.10 5.13
CA LYS A 291 9.47 -16.32 3.66
C LYS A 291 8.45 -17.39 3.24
N GLN A 292 8.24 -18.44 4.06
CA GLN A 292 7.20 -19.44 3.78
C GLN A 292 5.80 -18.87 3.99
N LEU A 293 5.60 -18.04 5.01
CA LEU A 293 4.31 -17.37 5.26
C LEU A 293 4.01 -16.32 4.18
N GLU A 294 5.01 -15.60 3.68
CA GLU A 294 4.86 -14.67 2.55
C GLU A 294 4.39 -15.41 1.29
N ARG A 295 5.03 -16.53 0.93
CA ARG A 295 4.62 -17.34 -0.22
C ARG A 295 3.20 -17.88 -0.07
N TYR A 296 2.85 -18.37 1.13
CA TYR A 296 1.49 -18.80 1.44
C TYR A 296 0.48 -17.65 1.29
N ARG A 297 0.78 -16.47 1.85
CA ARG A 297 -0.04 -15.26 1.72
C ARG A 297 -0.22 -14.89 0.25
N ASP A 298 0.85 -14.88 -0.53
CA ASP A 298 0.82 -14.50 -1.94
C ASP A 298 0.00 -15.48 -2.78
N ASP A 299 0.12 -16.79 -2.53
CA ASP A 299 -0.71 -17.83 -3.15
C ASP A 299 -2.20 -17.64 -2.80
N CYS A 300 -2.52 -17.29 -1.55
CA CYS A 300 -3.88 -16.98 -1.14
C CYS A 300 -4.42 -15.70 -1.81
N ILE A 301 -3.63 -14.61 -1.84
CA ILE A 301 -4.03 -13.35 -2.47
C ILE A 301 -4.35 -13.58 -3.96
N THR A 302 -3.46 -14.24 -4.69
CA THR A 302 -3.66 -14.53 -6.11
C THR A 302 -4.89 -15.39 -6.35
N SER A 303 -5.12 -16.41 -5.52
CA SER A 303 -6.31 -17.27 -5.60
C SER A 303 -7.61 -16.50 -5.34
N VAL A 304 -7.63 -15.63 -4.33
CA VAL A 304 -8.80 -14.80 -4.00
C VAL A 304 -9.11 -13.82 -5.12
N LEU A 305 -8.09 -13.13 -5.65
CA LEU A 305 -8.27 -12.20 -6.78
C LEU A 305 -8.83 -12.91 -8.02
N ALA A 306 -8.31 -14.10 -8.34
CA ALA A 306 -8.82 -14.91 -9.46
C ALA A 306 -10.29 -15.32 -9.25
N ALA A 307 -10.63 -15.87 -8.08
CA ALA A 307 -11.99 -16.31 -7.76
C ALA A 307 -13.00 -15.14 -7.79
N ILE A 308 -12.61 -13.97 -7.30
CA ILE A 308 -13.43 -12.75 -7.38
C ILE A 308 -13.62 -12.33 -8.83
N GLY A 309 -12.55 -12.33 -9.64
CA GLY A 309 -12.63 -12.01 -11.06
C GLY A 309 -13.60 -12.91 -11.82
N GLU A 310 -13.52 -14.22 -11.59
CA GLU A 310 -14.46 -15.19 -12.18
C GLU A 310 -15.91 -14.96 -11.71
N ALA A 311 -16.11 -14.67 -10.42
CA ALA A 311 -17.43 -14.37 -9.88
C ALA A 311 -18.03 -13.12 -10.50
N LYS A 312 -17.26 -12.02 -10.58
CA LYS A 312 -17.67 -10.78 -11.24
C LYS A 312 -18.06 -11.02 -12.70
N ALA A 313 -17.25 -11.77 -13.45
CA ALA A 313 -17.54 -12.11 -14.84
C ALA A 313 -18.88 -12.87 -14.99
N ARG A 314 -19.18 -13.83 -14.10
CA ARG A 314 -20.49 -14.54 -14.10
C ARG A 314 -21.68 -13.61 -13.83
N HIS A 315 -21.46 -12.50 -13.12
CA HIS A 315 -22.47 -11.50 -12.81
C HIS A 315 -22.45 -10.28 -13.75
N GLY A 316 -21.65 -10.31 -14.83
CA GLY A 316 -21.55 -9.21 -15.78
C GLY A 316 -20.88 -7.94 -15.24
N MET A 317 -20.12 -8.05 -14.15
CA MET A 317 -19.35 -6.95 -13.55
C MET A 317 -17.93 -6.93 -14.13
N LEU A 318 -17.40 -5.73 -14.33
CA LEU A 318 -16.01 -5.58 -14.74
C LEU A 318 -15.06 -5.90 -13.57
N PRO A 319 -13.83 -6.39 -13.81
CA PRO A 319 -12.86 -6.65 -12.74
C PRO A 319 -12.60 -5.42 -11.83
N ALA A 320 -12.66 -4.21 -12.40
CA ALA A 320 -12.42 -2.94 -11.73
C ALA A 320 -13.65 -2.29 -11.06
N GLU A 321 -14.85 -2.88 -11.23
CA GLU A 321 -16.12 -2.49 -10.57
C GLU A 321 -16.30 -3.27 -9.27
#